data_AF-A0A0V1J3S1-F1
#
_entry.id   AF-A0A0V1J3S1-F1
#
_cell.length_a   1.000
_cell.length_b   1.000
_cell.length_c   1.000
_cell.angle_alpha   90.00
_cell.angle_beta   90.00
_cell.angle_gamma   90.00
#
_symmetry.space_group_name_H-M   'P 1'
#
loop_
_entity.id
_entity.type
_entity.pdbx_description
1 polymer ?
#
loop_
_entity_poly.entity_id
_entity_poly.type
_entity_poly.pdbx_seq_one_letter_code
_entity_poly.pdbx_strand_id
1 'polypeptide(L)'
;LFMSSFLFFLLIHVSKEFLGMHGESEFVSVKISELNHCHGDNNILNNEGELEKVSFCFNVPLLSGKLKNNTIDLIHCTKQAQLVINDFLTSLNSKEDVKNINICIHGFPYSQTECQYSASHWSAGRCQPYEMLKQFNKWTTVAIPKDALIRKQSFSFDCTDMRRSYVEIFEHLQKSSTATLFYIHGGFWQEGTSQINGEAICDLAEEQIRFATLEYRMAPLVTMQEIVNDVIQGVLLLVELSNSKYGSAPIYVVGHSAGAHLICMALSKITNEHNISPIRGIVLLSGVYNLQPLVNSYIGNAVRLTEEVALQYSPIFETQILPQMNDNSMPDLKVLLIVGENESDAFKDQTNSMYNHLLHEASTRNGAVIISKHEAPAEDHLSLVQSLSNSQSWLRKVLKECMES
;
A
#
# COMPACT_ATOMS: atom_id res chain seq x y z
N LEU A 1 25.00 12.30 6.71
CA LEU A 1 24.66 10.86 6.70
C LEU A 1 23.22 10.71 7.14
N PHE A 2 22.27 10.85 6.21
CA PHE A 2 20.90 10.40 6.40
C PHE A 2 20.81 9.06 5.67
N MET A 3 20.54 8.00 6.42
CA MET A 3 20.33 6.67 5.89
C MET A 3 18.86 6.52 5.52
N SER A 4 18.57 6.49 4.23
CA SER A 4 17.37 5.83 3.71
C SER A 4 17.67 5.16 2.36
N SER A 5 17.33 3.87 2.32
CA SER A 5 16.88 3.09 1.17
C SER A 5 17.87 2.72 0.05
N PHE A 6 17.91 1.41 -0.21
CA PHE A 6 18.57 0.72 -1.32
C PHE A 6 18.16 1.24 -2.71
N LEU A 7 18.79 2.34 -3.14
CA LEU A 7 19.52 2.39 -4.38
C LEU A 7 20.89 2.88 -3.97
N PHE A 8 21.96 2.14 -4.24
CA PHE A 8 23.27 2.76 -4.14
C PHE A 8 23.35 3.82 -5.25
N PHE A 9 22.99 5.04 -4.87
CA PHE A 9 23.42 6.23 -5.55
C PHE A 9 24.62 6.75 -4.78
N LEU A 10 25.78 6.81 -5.45
CA LEU A 10 26.90 7.56 -4.89
C LEU A 10 26.56 9.05 -5.04
N LEU A 11 26.20 9.70 -3.95
CA LEU A 11 26.02 11.15 -3.90
C LEU A 11 27.42 11.78 -3.78
N ILE A 12 27.96 12.24 -4.90
CA ILE A 12 29.24 12.94 -4.93
C ILE A 12 28.97 14.43 -4.75
N HIS A 13 29.42 14.99 -3.62
CA HIS A 13 29.37 16.44 -3.40
C HIS A 13 30.55 17.09 -4.13
N VAL A 14 30.25 17.83 -5.19
CA VAL A 14 31.27 18.55 -5.97
C VAL A 14 31.20 20.02 -5.60
N SER A 15 32.16 20.49 -4.81
CA SER A 15 32.30 21.92 -4.50
C SER A 15 32.76 22.66 -5.76
N LYS A 16 31.93 23.60 -6.26
CA LYS A 16 32.28 24.46 -7.40
C LYS A 16 33.46 25.40 -7.08
N GLU A 17 33.65 25.76 -5.81
CA GLU A 17 34.82 26.54 -5.36
C GLU A 17 36.14 25.77 -5.52
N PHE A 18 36.10 24.44 -5.38
CA PHE A 18 37.29 23.58 -5.56
C PHE A 18 37.67 23.37 -7.04
N LEU A 19 36.75 23.68 -7.96
CA LEU A 19 36.92 23.63 -9.41
C LEU A 19 37.12 25.03 -10.04
N GLY A 20 37.25 26.08 -9.22
CA GLY A 20 37.49 27.45 -9.68
C GLY A 20 36.28 28.15 -10.33
N MET A 21 35.05 27.70 -10.05
CA MET A 21 33.81 28.25 -10.60
C MET A 21 32.96 28.92 -9.51
N HIS A 22 32.26 30.03 -9.84
CA HIS A 22 31.36 30.72 -8.92
C HIS A 22 29.90 30.25 -9.04
N GLY A 23 29.25 29.95 -7.91
CA GLY A 23 27.83 29.56 -7.77
C GLY A 23 27.59 28.48 -6.72
N GLU A 24 26.33 28.18 -6.40
CA GLU A 24 25.97 27.15 -5.41
C GLU A 24 26.34 25.73 -5.87
N SER A 25 26.79 24.90 -4.91
CA SER A 25 27.21 23.51 -5.09
C SER A 25 26.06 22.63 -5.59
N GLU A 26 26.38 21.61 -6.41
CA GLU A 26 25.37 20.68 -6.94
C GLU A 26 25.69 19.25 -6.52
N PHE A 27 24.62 18.47 -6.32
CA PHE A 27 24.69 17.04 -6.03
C PHE A 27 24.38 16.25 -7.31
N VAL A 28 25.24 15.29 -7.64
CA VAL A 28 25.02 14.37 -8.77
C VAL A 28 24.77 12.97 -8.22
N SER A 29 23.71 12.30 -8.69
CA SER A 29 23.40 10.91 -8.34
C SER A 29 23.79 9.97 -9.49
N VAL A 30 24.52 8.88 -9.16
CA VAL A 30 24.93 7.86 -10.14
C VAL A 30 24.37 6.49 -9.77
N LYS A 31 23.70 5.81 -10.70
CA LYS A 31 22.97 4.55 -10.47
C LYS A 31 23.90 3.33 -10.62
N ILE A 32 24.00 2.47 -9.60
CA ILE A 32 24.90 1.28 -9.61
C ILE A 32 24.58 0.24 -10.72
N SER A 33 23.34 0.17 -11.21
CA SER A 33 22.94 -0.78 -12.26
C SER A 33 23.58 -0.54 -13.64
N GLU A 34 24.35 0.55 -13.81
CA GLU A 34 25.06 0.88 -15.06
C GLU A 34 26.55 0.47 -15.03
N LEU A 35 26.98 -0.27 -14.00
CA LEU A 35 28.32 -0.86 -13.90
C LEU A 35 28.44 -2.08 -14.83
N ASN A 36 29.16 -1.93 -15.93
CA ASN A 36 29.58 -3.09 -16.74
C ASN A 36 30.95 -3.60 -16.26
N HIS A 37 31.08 -4.94 -16.14
CA HIS A 37 32.37 -5.60 -15.95
C HIS A 37 33.30 -5.29 -17.11
N CYS A 38 34.50 -4.79 -16.81
CA CYS A 38 35.56 -4.65 -17.80
C CYS A 38 36.70 -5.62 -17.47
N HIS A 39 36.71 -6.73 -18.23
CA HIS A 39 37.75 -7.75 -18.39
C HIS A 39 38.00 -8.79 -17.28
N GLY A 40 37.84 -10.07 -17.65
CA GLY A 40 38.69 -11.18 -17.19
C GLY A 40 38.01 -12.31 -16.42
N ASP A 41 37.70 -13.41 -17.12
CA ASP A 41 37.45 -14.81 -16.70
C ASP A 41 36.47 -15.19 -15.55
N ASN A 42 35.63 -16.18 -15.88
CA ASN A 42 34.46 -16.70 -15.15
C ASN A 42 34.72 -17.46 -13.83
N ASN A 43 35.78 -17.18 -13.07
CA ASN A 43 36.01 -17.85 -11.79
C ASN A 43 36.05 -16.83 -10.64
N ILE A 44 34.89 -16.61 -10.01
CA ILE A 44 34.71 -15.64 -8.90
C ILE A 44 35.23 -16.20 -7.55
N LEU A 45 35.60 -17.48 -7.49
CA LEU A 45 36.10 -18.12 -6.28
C LEU A 45 37.25 -19.07 -6.61
N ASN A 46 38.40 -18.89 -5.96
CA ASN A 46 39.37 -19.98 -5.80
C ASN A 46 38.96 -20.88 -4.62
N ASN A 47 39.51 -22.10 -4.54
CA ASN A 47 39.11 -23.14 -3.58
C ASN A 47 39.31 -22.77 -2.08
N GLU A 48 39.77 -21.55 -1.77
CA GLU A 48 39.95 -21.03 -0.41
C GLU A 48 39.06 -19.81 -0.09
N GLY A 49 38.20 -19.36 -1.02
CA GLY A 49 37.15 -18.38 -0.73
C GLY A 49 37.59 -16.91 -0.71
N GLU A 50 38.73 -16.55 -1.30
CA GLU A 50 39.12 -15.14 -1.46
C GLU A 50 38.73 -14.60 -2.85
N LEU A 51 38.08 -13.43 -2.86
CA LEU A 51 37.72 -12.67 -4.07
C LEU A 51 38.97 -12.02 -4.68
N GLU A 52 39.37 -12.45 -5.87
CA GLU A 52 40.41 -11.75 -6.66
C GLU A 52 39.88 -10.40 -7.16
N LYS A 53 40.77 -9.39 -7.17
CA LYS A 53 40.51 -7.98 -7.52
C LYS A 53 39.53 -7.81 -8.68
N VAL A 54 38.31 -7.38 -8.37
CA VAL A 54 37.32 -6.98 -9.37
C VAL A 54 37.55 -5.52 -9.76
N SER A 55 37.81 -5.25 -11.05
CA SER A 55 37.90 -3.90 -11.59
C SER A 55 36.59 -3.54 -12.31
N PHE A 56 36.04 -2.36 -12.03
CA PHE A 56 34.82 -1.84 -12.66
C PHE A 56 35.16 -0.63 -13.54
N CYS A 57 34.54 -0.51 -14.72
CA CYS A 57 34.60 0.72 -15.53
C CYS A 57 33.24 1.43 -15.51
N PHE A 58 33.29 2.75 -15.48
CA PHE A 58 32.12 3.63 -15.43
C PHE A 58 31.92 4.33 -16.77
N ASN A 59 30.69 4.37 -17.27
CA ASN A 59 30.28 5.34 -18.29
C ASN A 59 29.45 6.43 -17.62
N VAL A 60 29.94 7.66 -17.61
CA VAL A 60 29.20 8.81 -17.07
C VAL A 60 28.41 9.45 -18.21
N PRO A 61 27.06 9.45 -18.21
CA PRO A 61 26.30 10.21 -19.19
C PRO A 61 26.43 11.69 -18.82
N LEU A 62 27.09 12.47 -19.66
CA LEU A 62 27.13 13.94 -19.53
C LEU A 62 25.72 14.50 -19.69
N LEU A 63 25.06 14.86 -18.58
CA LEU A 63 23.88 15.72 -18.58
C LEU A 63 24.28 17.07 -19.19
N SER A 64 23.76 17.32 -20.39
CA SER A 64 23.69 18.60 -21.12
C SER A 64 24.68 19.70 -20.70
N GLY A 65 25.82 19.75 -21.42
CA GLY A 65 26.18 21.00 -22.10
C GLY A 65 27.10 22.01 -21.40
N LYS A 66 28.06 21.62 -20.53
CA LYS A 66 29.15 22.55 -20.13
C LYS A 66 30.47 21.98 -19.59
N LEU A 67 30.76 20.69 -19.75
CA LEU A 67 32.09 20.12 -19.45
C LEU A 67 32.78 19.74 -20.77
N LYS A 68 33.15 20.74 -21.55
CA LYS A 68 34.16 20.57 -22.60
C LYS A 68 35.50 21.06 -22.05
N ASN A 69 36.45 20.14 -21.95
CA ASN A 69 37.89 20.37 -21.85
C ASN A 69 38.52 20.42 -20.44
N ASN A 70 38.54 19.32 -19.68
CA ASN A 70 39.72 19.00 -18.85
C ASN A 70 39.74 17.51 -18.45
N THR A 71 40.53 16.74 -19.19
CA THR A 71 40.66 15.28 -19.07
C THR A 71 41.36 14.84 -17.76
N ILE A 72 42.10 15.74 -17.11
CA ILE A 72 42.88 15.46 -15.88
C ILE A 72 41.98 15.44 -14.63
N ASP A 73 41.00 16.35 -14.55
CA ASP A 73 40.09 16.46 -13.41
C ASP A 73 39.09 15.30 -13.34
N LEU A 74 38.70 14.78 -14.51
CA LEU A 74 37.85 13.60 -14.61
C LEU A 74 38.56 12.35 -14.07
N ILE A 75 39.83 12.14 -14.44
CA ILE A 75 40.64 10.99 -14.00
C ILE A 75 40.91 11.04 -12.49
N HIS A 76 41.09 12.24 -11.92
CA HIS A 76 41.34 12.39 -10.49
C HIS A 76 40.09 12.10 -9.64
N CYS A 77 38.91 12.56 -10.10
CA CYS A 77 37.63 12.20 -9.49
C CYS A 77 37.35 10.69 -9.55
N THR A 78 37.65 10.02 -10.67
CA THR A 78 37.45 8.57 -10.77
C THR A 78 38.38 7.79 -9.82
N LYS A 79 39.64 8.22 -9.66
CA LYS A 79 40.58 7.59 -8.72
C LYS A 79 40.18 7.76 -7.25
N GLN A 80 39.67 8.93 -6.87
CA GLN A 80 39.18 9.20 -5.51
C GLN A 80 37.91 8.41 -5.19
N ALA A 81 36.96 8.32 -6.14
CA ALA A 81 35.78 7.48 -5.98
C ALA A 81 36.14 5.98 -5.87
N GLN A 82 37.13 5.51 -6.64
CA GLN A 82 37.64 4.14 -6.55
C GLN A 82 38.24 3.82 -5.18
N LEU A 83 38.98 4.76 -4.57
CA LEU A 83 39.56 4.58 -3.23
C LEU A 83 38.47 4.52 -2.15
N VAL A 84 37.47 5.40 -2.21
CA VAL A 84 36.35 5.41 -1.25
C VAL A 84 35.48 4.15 -1.36
N ILE A 85 35.25 3.66 -2.59
CA ILE A 85 34.52 2.40 -2.82
C ILE A 85 35.36 1.19 -2.36
N ASN A 86 36.66 1.19 -2.63
CA ASN A 86 37.54 0.12 -2.15
C ASN A 86 37.66 0.12 -0.63
N ASP A 87 37.75 1.28 0.02
CA ASP A 87 37.73 1.39 1.48
C ASP A 87 36.39 0.96 2.06
N PHE A 88 35.27 1.26 1.38
CA PHE A 88 33.93 0.78 1.75
C PHE A 88 33.80 -0.74 1.61
N LEU A 89 34.25 -1.33 0.51
CA LEU A 89 34.27 -2.78 0.27
C LEU A 89 35.25 -3.51 1.20
N THR A 90 36.39 -2.90 1.52
CA THR A 90 37.34 -3.42 2.51
C THR A 90 36.76 -3.33 3.92
N SER A 91 36.00 -2.27 4.22
CA SER A 91 35.24 -2.14 5.48
C SER A 91 34.09 -3.15 5.59
N LEU A 92 33.54 -3.60 4.47
CA LEU A 92 32.54 -4.68 4.39
C LEU A 92 33.21 -6.04 4.62
N ASN A 93 34.38 -6.31 4.03
CA ASN A 93 35.15 -7.53 4.29
C ASN A 93 35.71 -7.62 5.72
N SER A 94 35.96 -6.49 6.39
CA SER A 94 36.52 -6.44 7.75
C SER A 94 35.46 -6.47 8.87
N LYS A 95 34.17 -6.49 8.55
CA LYS A 95 33.09 -6.45 9.54
C LYS A 95 32.26 -7.73 9.49
N GLU A 96 32.05 -8.35 10.65
CA GLU A 96 31.07 -9.43 10.85
C GLU A 96 29.65 -9.09 10.32
N ASP A 97 29.38 -7.81 10.04
CA ASP A 97 28.10 -7.27 9.53
C ASP A 97 27.65 -7.84 8.18
N VAL A 98 28.56 -8.29 7.29
CA VAL A 98 28.16 -8.88 5.98
C VAL A 98 27.61 -10.30 6.13
N LYS A 99 27.94 -11.01 7.22
CA LYS A 99 27.40 -12.37 7.47
C LYS A 99 25.93 -12.36 7.92
N ASN A 100 25.37 -11.21 8.29
CA ASN A 100 24.02 -11.09 8.85
C ASN A 100 23.02 -10.34 7.95
N ILE A 101 23.31 -10.17 6.66
CA ILE A 101 22.31 -9.63 5.73
C ILE A 101 21.25 -10.71 5.48
N ASN A 102 20.06 -10.53 6.04
CA ASN A 102 18.93 -11.38 5.75
C ASN A 102 18.53 -11.21 4.28
N ILE A 103 18.51 -12.31 3.53
CA ILE A 103 18.04 -12.35 2.15
C ILE A 103 16.75 -13.17 2.11
N CYS A 104 15.69 -12.60 1.54
CA CYS A 104 14.40 -13.27 1.43
C CYS A 104 14.37 -14.31 0.29
N ILE A 105 13.31 -15.10 0.19
CA ILE A 105 13.11 -16.08 -0.89
C ILE A 105 13.15 -15.46 -2.31
N HIS A 106 12.90 -14.16 -2.43
CA HIS A 106 12.93 -13.42 -3.70
C HIS A 106 14.29 -12.74 -3.97
N GLY A 107 15.29 -12.92 -3.08
CA GLY A 107 16.66 -12.41 -3.29
C GLY A 107 16.88 -10.96 -2.85
N PHE A 108 15.94 -10.37 -2.11
CA PHE A 108 16.05 -8.99 -1.61
C PHE A 108 16.57 -8.95 -0.15
N PRO A 109 17.23 -7.86 0.28
CA PRO A 109 17.88 -7.75 1.60
C PRO A 109 16.86 -7.45 2.71
N TYR A 110 15.87 -8.33 2.86
CA TYR A 110 14.82 -8.28 3.88
C TYR A 110 14.76 -9.61 4.62
N SER A 111 14.29 -9.59 5.87
CA SER A 111 13.92 -10.82 6.57
C SER A 111 12.81 -11.56 5.84
N GLN A 112 12.67 -12.86 6.11
CA GLN A 112 11.59 -13.65 5.52
C GLN A 112 10.21 -13.12 5.94
N THR A 113 10.06 -12.69 7.20
CA THR A 113 8.83 -12.05 7.68
C THR A 113 8.52 -10.76 6.91
N GLU A 114 9.50 -9.88 6.73
CA GLU A 114 9.31 -8.65 5.95
C GLU A 114 8.92 -8.93 4.50
N CYS A 115 9.52 -9.96 3.89
CA CYS A 115 9.15 -10.38 2.55
C CYS A 115 7.71 -10.90 2.48
N GLN A 116 7.26 -11.65 3.48
CA GLN A 116 5.89 -12.16 3.56
C GLN A 116 4.86 -11.02 3.66
N TYR A 117 5.20 -9.90 4.31
CA TYR A 117 4.30 -8.74 4.42
C TYR A 117 4.50 -7.69 3.33
N SER A 118 5.40 -7.92 2.38
CA SER A 118 5.67 -6.96 1.33
C SER A 118 4.95 -7.34 0.04
N ALA A 119 3.72 -6.85 -0.09
CA ALA A 119 2.82 -7.07 -1.22
C ALA A 119 3.51 -6.91 -2.59
N SER A 120 4.32 -5.86 -2.74
CA SER A 120 5.02 -5.56 -4.00
C SER A 120 6.09 -6.59 -4.37
N HIS A 121 6.69 -7.30 -3.41
CA HIS A 121 7.62 -8.40 -3.72
C HIS A 121 6.90 -9.58 -4.38
N TRP A 122 5.72 -9.91 -3.89
CA TRP A 122 4.90 -11.01 -4.42
C TRP A 122 4.20 -10.63 -5.72
N SER A 123 3.87 -9.35 -5.89
CA SER A 123 3.26 -8.83 -7.12
C SER A 123 4.28 -8.59 -8.25
N ALA A 124 5.57 -8.45 -7.92
CA ALA A 124 6.56 -8.07 -8.93
C ALA A 124 6.97 -9.19 -9.87
N GLY A 125 6.74 -10.47 -9.53
CA GLY A 125 7.27 -11.58 -10.30
C GLY A 125 8.80 -11.47 -10.46
N ARG A 126 9.28 -11.09 -11.66
CA ARG A 126 10.72 -10.83 -11.94
C ARG A 126 11.10 -9.33 -11.98
N CYS A 127 10.16 -8.43 -11.76
CA CYS A 127 10.38 -6.98 -11.73
C CYS A 127 10.88 -6.52 -10.36
N GLN A 128 11.37 -5.28 -10.29
CA GLN A 128 11.71 -4.66 -9.01
C GLN A 128 10.43 -4.19 -8.29
N PRO A 129 10.26 -4.46 -6.98
CA PRO A 129 9.05 -4.09 -6.22
C PRO A 129 8.65 -2.61 -6.34
N TYR A 130 9.64 -1.72 -6.40
CA TYR A 130 9.41 -0.29 -6.59
C TYR A 130 8.74 0.05 -7.93
N GLU A 131 9.11 -0.64 -9.02
CA GLU A 131 8.50 -0.40 -10.33
C GLU A 131 7.03 -0.84 -10.35
N MET A 132 6.68 -1.91 -9.62
CA MET A 132 5.28 -2.31 -9.44
C MET A 132 4.47 -1.24 -8.72
N LEU A 133 4.98 -0.72 -7.60
CA LEU A 133 4.32 0.34 -6.85
C LEU A 133 4.17 1.61 -7.70
N LYS A 134 5.17 1.94 -8.51
CA LYS A 134 5.10 3.07 -9.45
C LYS A 134 4.01 2.87 -10.51
N GLN A 135 3.88 1.67 -11.07
CA GLN A 135 2.82 1.35 -12.02
C GLN A 135 1.44 1.41 -11.36
N PHE A 136 1.31 0.86 -10.15
CA PHE A 136 0.08 0.94 -9.36
C PHE A 136 -0.33 2.39 -9.07
N ASN A 137 0.61 3.23 -8.60
CA ASN A 137 0.35 4.65 -8.37
C ASN A 137 0.00 5.41 -9.67
N LYS A 138 0.59 5.02 -10.80
CA LYS A 138 0.18 5.60 -12.09
C LYS A 138 -1.26 5.22 -12.43
N TRP A 139 -1.65 3.98 -12.16
CA TRP A 139 -3.01 3.51 -12.39
C TRP A 139 -4.03 4.24 -11.50
N THR A 140 -3.75 4.49 -10.22
CA THR A 140 -4.68 5.20 -9.31
C THR A 140 -4.91 6.67 -9.71
N THR A 141 -3.98 7.27 -10.45
CA THR A 141 -4.03 8.70 -10.83
C THR A 141 -4.65 8.96 -12.20
N VAL A 142 -5.17 7.93 -12.89
CA VAL A 142 -5.91 8.10 -14.14
C VAL A 142 -7.13 8.97 -13.87
N ALA A 143 -7.23 10.12 -14.53
CA ALA A 143 -8.30 11.08 -14.32
C ALA A 143 -9.62 10.59 -14.91
N ILE A 144 -10.74 11.00 -14.31
CA ILE A 144 -12.08 10.81 -14.89
C ILE A 144 -12.13 11.57 -16.24
N PRO A 145 -12.60 10.94 -17.34
CA PRO A 145 -12.77 11.61 -18.62
C PRO A 145 -13.65 12.86 -18.50
N LYS A 146 -13.29 13.94 -19.21
CA LYS A 146 -13.97 15.25 -19.07
C LYS A 146 -15.42 15.23 -19.54
N ASP A 147 -15.75 14.34 -20.45
CA ASP A 147 -17.07 14.12 -21.03
C ASP A 147 -17.89 13.08 -20.26
N ALA A 148 -17.31 12.44 -19.24
CA ALA A 148 -18.03 11.49 -18.41
C ALA A 148 -19.15 12.16 -17.61
N LEU A 149 -20.30 11.50 -17.54
CA LEU A 149 -21.48 11.99 -16.82
C LEU A 149 -21.38 11.73 -15.30
N ILE A 150 -20.27 12.11 -14.69
CA ILE A 150 -19.97 11.85 -13.28
C ILE A 150 -20.08 13.13 -12.46
N ARG A 151 -20.89 13.09 -11.40
CA ARG A 151 -20.90 14.10 -10.35
C ARG A 151 -19.90 13.71 -9.28
N LYS A 152 -18.89 14.55 -9.06
CA LYS A 152 -17.94 14.46 -7.95
C LYS A 152 -18.30 15.47 -6.86
N GLN A 153 -18.37 15.03 -5.61
CA GLN A 153 -18.54 15.90 -4.42
C GLN A 153 -17.56 15.47 -3.33
N SER A 154 -17.07 16.41 -2.52
CA SER A 154 -16.13 16.15 -1.41
C SER A 154 -16.68 16.73 -0.12
N PHE A 155 -16.56 15.98 0.97
CA PHE A 155 -17.05 16.32 2.29
C PHE A 155 -15.97 16.06 3.34
N SER A 156 -15.49 17.11 4.00
CA SER A 156 -14.52 16.98 5.10
C SER A 156 -15.23 16.68 6.42
N PHE A 157 -14.68 15.77 7.21
CA PHE A 157 -15.14 15.48 8.58
C PHE A 157 -14.19 16.00 9.66
N ASP A 158 -13.01 16.50 9.27
CA ASP A 158 -12.07 17.18 10.17
C ASP A 158 -11.74 18.56 9.58
N CYS A 159 -11.96 19.61 10.38
CA CYS A 159 -11.64 20.98 10.00
C CYS A 159 -10.17 21.36 10.25
N THR A 160 -9.40 20.50 10.93
CA THR A 160 -8.00 20.75 11.28
C THR A 160 -7.02 20.30 10.19
N ASP A 161 -7.31 19.21 9.47
CA ASP A 161 -6.55 18.79 8.28
C ASP A 161 -7.48 18.31 7.15
N MET A 162 -8.10 19.27 6.48
CA MET A 162 -9.00 19.01 5.35
C MET A 162 -8.30 18.37 4.13
N ARG A 163 -6.96 18.29 4.10
CA ARG A 163 -6.24 17.68 2.96
C ARG A 163 -6.20 16.16 3.03
N ARG A 164 -6.45 15.59 4.21
CA ARG A 164 -6.35 14.15 4.45
C ARG A 164 -7.54 13.56 5.21
N SER A 165 -8.58 14.35 5.48
CA SER A 165 -9.74 13.90 6.23
C SER A 165 -11.04 14.25 5.50
N TYR A 166 -11.34 13.49 4.45
CA TYR A 166 -12.53 13.73 3.63
C TYR A 166 -13.09 12.45 3.00
N VAL A 167 -14.38 12.50 2.69
CA VAL A 167 -15.09 11.53 1.84
C VAL A 167 -15.34 12.17 0.48
N GLU A 168 -14.93 11.51 -0.60
CA GLU A 168 -15.36 11.87 -1.96
C GLU A 168 -16.45 10.92 -2.43
N ILE A 169 -17.46 11.47 -3.12
CA ILE A 169 -18.60 10.73 -3.66
C ILE A 169 -18.68 10.98 -5.16
N PHE A 170 -18.78 9.89 -5.91
CA PHE A 170 -18.89 9.83 -7.36
C PHE A 170 -20.17 9.08 -7.73
N GLU A 171 -21.01 9.69 -8.56
CA GLU A 171 -22.24 9.06 -9.04
C GLU A 171 -22.62 9.58 -10.43
N HIS A 172 -23.44 8.81 -11.14
CA HIS A 172 -23.92 9.18 -12.46
C HIS A 172 -24.86 10.41 -12.36
N LEU A 173 -24.70 11.40 -13.22
CA LEU A 173 -25.47 12.65 -13.21
C LEU A 173 -26.96 12.44 -13.49
N GLN A 174 -27.30 11.40 -14.25
CA GLN A 174 -28.65 11.18 -14.79
C GLN A 174 -29.30 9.87 -14.32
N LYS A 175 -28.58 9.01 -13.58
CA LYS A 175 -29.07 7.70 -13.15
C LYS A 175 -29.04 7.64 -11.63
N SER A 176 -30.13 7.22 -11.00
CA SER A 176 -30.16 6.98 -9.57
C SER A 176 -29.32 5.76 -9.21
N SER A 177 -28.55 5.86 -8.13
CA SER A 177 -27.74 4.73 -7.66
C SER A 177 -28.58 3.69 -6.93
N THR A 178 -28.28 2.42 -7.18
CA THR A 178 -28.93 1.25 -6.53
C THR A 178 -28.08 0.68 -5.40
N ALA A 179 -26.79 0.99 -5.36
CA ALA A 179 -25.87 0.64 -4.29
C ALA A 179 -24.77 1.70 -4.14
N THR A 180 -24.12 1.72 -2.98
CA THR A 180 -22.92 2.53 -2.72
C THR A 180 -21.75 1.61 -2.35
N LEU A 181 -20.67 1.62 -3.12
CA LEU A 181 -19.40 1.03 -2.72
C LEU A 181 -18.57 2.11 -2.01
N PHE A 182 -18.23 1.90 -0.75
CA PHE A 182 -17.42 2.83 0.05
C PHE A 182 -16.01 2.28 0.24
N TYR A 183 -15.05 2.80 -0.51
CA TYR A 183 -13.69 2.31 -0.58
C TYR A 183 -12.75 3.01 0.41
N ILE A 184 -12.06 2.20 1.21
CA ILE A 184 -11.02 2.62 2.15
C ILE A 184 -9.71 1.98 1.68
N HIS A 185 -8.77 2.82 1.28
CA HIS A 185 -7.55 2.38 0.60
C HIS A 185 -6.53 1.74 1.55
N GLY A 186 -5.50 1.08 0.99
CA GLY A 186 -4.40 0.45 1.72
C GLY A 186 -3.16 1.33 1.88
N GLY A 187 -1.98 0.70 2.00
CA GLY A 187 -0.69 1.40 2.10
C GLY A 187 -0.09 1.45 3.50
N PHE A 188 -0.27 0.36 4.29
CA PHE A 188 0.34 0.18 5.62
C PHE A 188 0.24 1.42 6.53
N TRP A 189 -0.89 2.12 6.48
CA TRP A 189 -1.20 3.31 7.30
C TRP A 189 -0.23 4.50 7.17
N GLN A 190 0.68 4.45 6.20
CA GLN A 190 1.78 5.42 6.04
C GLN A 190 1.91 5.96 4.61
N GLU A 191 1.28 5.30 3.64
CA GLU A 191 1.28 5.68 2.24
C GLU A 191 -0.08 5.38 1.61
N GLY A 192 -0.25 5.81 0.35
CA GLY A 192 -1.49 5.64 -0.41
C GLY A 192 -2.34 6.89 -0.48
N THR A 193 -3.45 6.74 -1.20
CA THR A 193 -4.44 7.78 -1.44
C THR A 193 -5.79 7.16 -1.71
N SER A 194 -6.83 7.89 -1.36
CA SER A 194 -8.22 7.63 -1.72
C SER A 194 -8.51 7.78 -3.22
N GLN A 195 -7.59 8.36 -4.01
CA GLN A 195 -7.72 8.43 -5.46
C GLN A 195 -7.73 7.03 -6.07
N ILE A 196 -8.65 6.81 -7.00
CA ILE A 196 -8.74 5.60 -7.79
C ILE A 196 -8.82 5.98 -9.27
N ASN A 197 -8.52 5.00 -10.12
CA ASN A 197 -8.63 5.13 -11.57
C ASN A 197 -10.02 5.65 -11.99
N GLY A 198 -10.04 6.77 -12.71
CA GLY A 198 -11.26 7.44 -13.16
C GLY A 198 -12.12 6.62 -14.11
N GLU A 199 -11.53 5.72 -14.90
CA GLU A 199 -12.28 4.76 -15.74
C GLU A 199 -13.06 3.76 -14.86
N ALA A 200 -12.47 3.34 -13.73
CA ALA A 200 -13.18 2.50 -12.75
C ALA A 200 -14.43 3.20 -12.22
N ILE A 201 -14.30 4.50 -11.90
CA ILE A 201 -15.40 5.32 -11.40
C ILE A 201 -16.51 5.42 -12.46
N CYS A 202 -16.13 5.62 -13.73
CA CYS A 202 -17.09 5.66 -14.84
C CYS A 202 -17.84 4.34 -14.98
N ASP A 203 -17.14 3.22 -15.04
CA ASP A 203 -17.74 1.89 -15.17
C ASP A 203 -18.71 1.58 -14.02
N LEU A 204 -18.32 1.91 -12.78
CA LEU A 204 -19.19 1.78 -11.60
C LEU A 204 -20.47 2.61 -11.73
N ALA A 205 -20.34 3.87 -12.12
CA ALA A 205 -21.46 4.78 -12.22
C ALA A 205 -22.44 4.39 -13.35
N GLU A 206 -21.92 3.86 -14.48
CA GLU A 206 -22.76 3.35 -15.57
C GLU A 206 -23.65 2.19 -15.13
N GLU A 207 -23.15 1.37 -14.20
CA GLU A 207 -23.85 0.26 -13.53
C GLU A 207 -24.70 0.71 -12.34
N GLN A 208 -24.97 2.03 -12.21
CA GLN A 208 -25.76 2.62 -11.12
C GLN A 208 -25.17 2.38 -9.72
N ILE A 209 -23.86 2.16 -9.63
CA ILE A 209 -23.15 2.03 -8.36
C ILE A 209 -22.53 3.40 -8.04
N ARG A 210 -22.96 3.97 -6.92
CA ARG A 210 -22.26 5.13 -6.34
C ARG A 210 -20.93 4.65 -5.79
N PHE A 211 -19.85 5.34 -6.14
CA PHE A 211 -18.55 5.08 -5.56
C PHE A 211 -18.22 6.18 -4.57
N ALA A 212 -17.87 5.82 -3.35
CA ALA A 212 -17.38 6.73 -2.34
C ALA A 212 -15.97 6.31 -1.93
N THR A 213 -15.08 7.27 -1.66
CA THR A 213 -13.73 7.00 -1.18
C THR A 213 -13.46 7.76 0.10
N LEU A 214 -12.64 7.19 0.98
CA LEU A 214 -12.21 7.82 2.21
C LEU A 214 -10.71 8.12 2.16
N GLU A 215 -10.35 9.38 2.36
CA GLU A 215 -8.99 9.79 2.70
C GLU A 215 -8.88 9.97 4.22
N TYR A 216 -7.79 9.46 4.79
CA TYR A 216 -7.49 9.56 6.22
C TYR A 216 -6.02 9.99 6.46
N ARG A 217 -5.75 10.57 7.64
CA ARG A 217 -4.38 10.95 8.04
C ARG A 217 -3.54 9.71 8.29
N MET A 218 -2.21 9.83 8.20
CA MET A 218 -1.32 8.67 8.22
C MET A 218 -0.14 8.83 9.16
N ALA A 219 0.40 7.70 9.58
CA ALA A 219 1.65 7.64 10.31
C ALA A 219 2.82 8.10 9.43
N PRO A 220 3.91 8.63 10.02
CA PRO A 220 4.11 8.83 11.46
C PRO A 220 3.56 10.17 11.98
N LEU A 221 2.80 10.92 11.15
CA LEU A 221 2.27 12.23 11.52
C LEU A 221 1.14 12.13 12.55
N VAL A 222 0.34 11.05 12.48
CA VAL A 222 -0.69 10.71 13.47
C VAL A 222 -0.50 9.29 13.99
N THR A 223 -1.08 9.01 15.15
CA THR A 223 -1.08 7.70 15.81
C THR A 223 -2.11 6.76 15.19
N MET A 224 -1.95 5.44 15.37
CA MET A 224 -2.93 4.44 14.92
C MET A 224 -4.35 4.73 15.46
N GLN A 225 -4.46 5.24 16.69
CA GLN A 225 -5.72 5.66 17.28
C GLN A 225 -6.42 6.75 16.47
N GLU A 226 -5.67 7.79 16.08
CA GLU A 226 -6.19 8.90 15.29
C GLU A 226 -6.59 8.45 13.88
N ILE A 227 -5.83 7.54 13.26
CA ILE A 227 -6.20 6.95 11.97
C ILE A 227 -7.53 6.20 12.07
N VAL A 228 -7.69 5.35 13.09
CA VAL A 228 -8.95 4.63 13.32
C VAL A 228 -10.10 5.61 13.59
N ASN A 229 -9.86 6.69 14.33
CA ASN A 229 -10.87 7.72 14.56
C ASN A 229 -11.27 8.44 13.27
N ASP A 230 -10.33 8.77 12.38
CA ASP A 230 -10.65 9.36 11.07
C ASP A 230 -11.55 8.42 10.25
N VAL A 231 -11.29 7.12 10.32
CA VAL A 231 -12.10 6.12 9.61
C VAL A 231 -13.51 6.01 10.19
N ILE A 232 -13.64 6.05 11.52
CA ILE A 232 -14.93 6.12 12.20
C ILE A 232 -15.71 7.36 11.73
N GLN A 233 -15.09 8.54 11.75
CA GLN A 233 -15.74 9.78 11.32
C GLN A 233 -16.17 9.73 9.84
N GLY A 234 -15.33 9.18 8.96
CA GLY A 234 -15.65 8.99 7.55
C GLY A 234 -16.83 8.04 7.31
N VAL A 235 -16.88 6.92 8.03
CA VAL A 235 -18.01 5.96 7.97
C VAL A 235 -19.30 6.61 8.45
N LEU A 236 -19.27 7.29 9.61
CA LEU A 236 -20.45 7.97 10.16
C LEU A 236 -20.95 9.08 9.23
N LEU A 237 -20.03 9.87 8.66
CA LEU A 237 -20.38 10.91 7.68
C LEU A 237 -21.06 10.32 6.45
N LEU A 238 -20.55 9.23 5.88
CA LEU A 238 -21.18 8.63 4.70
C LEU A 238 -22.58 8.09 5.02
N VAL A 239 -22.76 7.46 6.18
CA VAL A 239 -24.07 6.98 6.65
C VAL A 239 -25.06 8.14 6.80
N GLU A 240 -24.63 9.25 7.39
CA GLU A 240 -25.43 10.48 7.51
C GLU A 240 -25.81 11.03 6.13
N LEU A 241 -24.85 11.13 5.21
CA LEU A 241 -25.07 11.62 3.85
C LEU A 241 -26.00 10.70 3.05
N SER A 242 -25.92 9.38 3.24
CA SER A 242 -26.84 8.42 2.63
C SER A 242 -28.28 8.71 3.07
N ASN A 243 -28.49 8.86 4.37
CA ASN A 243 -29.83 9.10 4.93
C ASN A 243 -30.41 10.48 4.58
N SER A 244 -29.57 11.52 4.49
CA SER A 244 -30.01 12.90 4.35
C SER A 244 -30.00 13.45 2.92
N LYS A 245 -29.09 12.97 2.06
CA LYS A 245 -28.79 13.60 0.76
C LYS A 245 -28.83 12.65 -0.43
N TYR A 246 -28.37 11.41 -0.26
CA TYR A 246 -28.15 10.49 -1.38
C TYR A 246 -29.15 9.34 -1.50
N GLY A 247 -30.11 9.26 -0.57
CA GLY A 247 -31.14 8.24 -0.52
C GLY A 247 -30.68 6.92 0.11
N SER A 248 -31.63 6.01 0.27
CA SER A 248 -31.46 4.75 1.03
C SER A 248 -30.74 3.63 0.26
N ALA A 249 -29.86 3.97 -0.69
CA ALA A 249 -29.08 2.95 -1.41
C ALA A 249 -28.16 2.22 -0.42
N PRO A 250 -28.17 0.87 -0.38
CA PRO A 250 -27.36 0.11 0.55
C PRO A 250 -25.86 0.38 0.38
N ILE A 251 -25.15 0.46 1.49
CA ILE A 251 -23.71 0.71 1.55
C ILE A 251 -22.97 -0.63 1.70
N TYR A 252 -21.97 -0.82 0.85
CA TYR A 252 -21.01 -1.92 0.92
C TYR A 252 -19.63 -1.30 1.16
N VAL A 253 -19.11 -1.44 2.36
CA VAL A 253 -17.80 -0.88 2.73
C VAL A 253 -16.73 -1.85 2.27
N VAL A 254 -15.81 -1.36 1.43
CA VAL A 254 -14.74 -2.13 0.79
C VAL A 254 -13.41 -1.60 1.28
N GLY A 255 -12.60 -2.45 1.89
CA GLY A 255 -11.27 -2.08 2.36
C GLY A 255 -10.21 -2.91 1.66
N HIS A 256 -9.09 -2.29 1.32
CA HIS A 256 -7.92 -3.00 0.80
C HIS A 256 -6.76 -2.93 1.78
N SER A 257 -6.13 -4.07 2.09
CA SER A 257 -4.91 -4.12 2.90
C SER A 257 -5.11 -3.45 4.26
N ALA A 258 -4.36 -2.38 4.56
CA ALA A 258 -4.58 -1.52 5.73
C ALA A 258 -6.01 -0.97 5.83
N GLY A 259 -6.70 -0.70 4.72
CA GLY A 259 -8.09 -0.27 4.72
C GLY A 259 -9.07 -1.35 5.19
N ALA A 260 -8.81 -2.62 4.86
CA ALA A 260 -9.61 -3.75 5.38
C ALA A 260 -9.44 -3.90 6.89
N HIS A 261 -8.21 -3.72 7.38
CA HIS A 261 -7.91 -3.63 8.81
C HIS A 261 -8.70 -2.49 9.47
N LEU A 262 -8.65 -1.29 8.90
CA LEU A 262 -9.27 -0.09 9.44
C LEU A 262 -10.79 -0.20 9.50
N ILE A 263 -11.44 -0.87 8.53
CA ILE A 263 -12.87 -1.17 8.60
C ILE A 263 -13.19 -1.97 9.85
N CYS A 264 -12.48 -3.07 10.09
CA CYS A 264 -12.73 -3.91 11.27
C CYS A 264 -12.52 -3.13 12.57
N MET A 265 -11.43 -2.36 12.67
CA MET A 265 -11.16 -1.55 13.86
C MET A 265 -12.17 -0.43 14.09
N ALA A 266 -12.69 0.18 13.02
CA ALA A 266 -13.69 1.23 13.12
C ALA A 266 -15.05 0.65 13.54
N LEU A 267 -15.50 -0.44 12.89
CA LEU A 267 -16.76 -1.08 13.22
C LEU A 267 -16.77 -1.67 14.63
N SER A 268 -15.63 -2.14 15.15
CA SER A 268 -15.54 -2.61 16.55
C SER A 268 -15.71 -1.51 17.59
N LYS A 269 -15.51 -0.25 17.21
CA LYS A 269 -15.57 0.93 18.08
C LYS A 269 -16.80 1.79 17.88
N ILE A 270 -17.52 1.63 16.77
CA ILE A 270 -18.79 2.31 16.53
C ILE A 270 -19.84 1.67 17.45
N THR A 271 -20.38 2.48 18.36
CA THR A 271 -21.41 2.05 19.31
C THR A 271 -22.80 2.03 18.66
N ASN A 272 -23.74 1.32 19.28
CA ASN A 272 -25.13 1.21 18.82
C ASN A 272 -25.91 2.54 18.78
N GLU A 273 -25.36 3.61 19.38
CA GLU A 273 -25.96 4.94 19.31
C GLU A 273 -25.89 5.49 17.87
N HIS A 274 -24.95 5.00 17.07
CA HIS A 274 -24.84 5.33 15.66
C HIS A 274 -25.67 4.35 14.81
N ASN A 275 -26.67 4.86 14.10
CA ASN A 275 -27.50 4.06 13.21
C ASN A 275 -26.76 3.73 11.90
N ILE A 276 -25.92 2.69 11.92
CA ILE A 276 -25.18 2.18 10.74
C ILE A 276 -25.96 1.14 9.92
N SER A 277 -27.29 1.07 10.08
CA SER A 277 -28.18 0.17 9.32
C SER A 277 -28.11 0.27 7.79
N PRO A 278 -27.67 1.39 7.17
CA PRO A 278 -27.45 1.42 5.72
C PRO A 278 -26.30 0.52 5.26
N ILE A 279 -25.38 0.11 6.14
CA ILE A 279 -24.30 -0.82 5.80
C ILE A 279 -24.88 -2.24 5.69
N ARG A 280 -24.87 -2.76 4.46
CA ARG A 280 -25.39 -4.10 4.10
C ARG A 280 -24.29 -5.08 3.74
N GLY A 281 -23.09 -4.59 3.43
CA GLY A 281 -21.95 -5.45 3.15
C GLY A 281 -20.62 -4.89 3.65
N ILE A 282 -19.75 -5.81 4.02
CA ILE A 282 -18.36 -5.56 4.41
C ILE A 282 -17.49 -6.43 3.49
N VAL A 283 -16.60 -5.81 2.72
CA VAL A 283 -15.70 -6.49 1.80
C VAL A 283 -14.27 -6.19 2.20
N LEU A 284 -13.54 -7.22 2.61
CA LEU A 284 -12.20 -7.15 3.14
C LEU A 284 -11.23 -7.77 2.13
N LEU A 285 -10.53 -6.92 1.37
CA LEU A 285 -9.57 -7.34 0.35
C LEU A 285 -8.17 -7.36 0.96
N SER A 286 -7.60 -8.56 1.11
CA SER A 286 -6.19 -8.81 1.46
C SER A 286 -5.73 -8.08 2.72
N GLY A 287 -6.55 -8.07 3.77
CA GLY A 287 -6.28 -7.32 4.99
C GLY A 287 -5.21 -7.91 5.89
N VAL A 288 -4.73 -7.10 6.83
CA VAL A 288 -3.81 -7.51 7.90
C VAL A 288 -4.48 -7.30 9.25
N TYR A 289 -4.80 -8.38 9.96
CA TYR A 289 -5.68 -8.37 11.14
C TYR A 289 -4.97 -8.72 12.45
N ASN A 290 -3.78 -9.30 12.37
CA ASN A 290 -2.82 -9.41 13.46
C ASN A 290 -1.56 -8.61 13.11
N LEU A 291 -1.31 -7.54 13.84
CA LEU A 291 -0.21 -6.61 13.66
C LEU A 291 1.07 -7.04 14.38
N GLN A 292 1.01 -7.99 15.32
CA GLN A 292 2.17 -8.39 16.12
C GLN A 292 3.39 -8.82 15.27
N PRO A 293 3.24 -9.56 14.15
CA PRO A 293 4.38 -9.91 13.30
C PRO A 293 5.10 -8.70 12.67
N LEU A 294 4.43 -7.55 12.59
CA LEU A 294 4.97 -6.33 11.98
C LEU A 294 5.83 -5.51 12.94
N VAL A 295 5.75 -5.72 14.26
CA VAL A 295 6.38 -4.86 15.29
C VAL A 295 7.87 -4.63 15.00
N ASN A 296 8.62 -5.69 14.70
CA ASN A 296 10.07 -5.63 14.48
C ASN A 296 10.45 -5.52 12.99
N SER A 297 9.53 -5.10 12.13
CA SER A 297 9.76 -4.94 10.68
C SER A 297 9.97 -3.47 10.29
N TYR A 298 10.49 -3.22 9.09
CA TYR A 298 10.53 -1.86 8.52
C TYR A 298 9.13 -1.19 8.50
N ILE A 299 8.06 -1.97 8.34
CA ILE A 299 6.68 -1.49 8.31
C ILE A 299 6.27 -1.00 9.70
N GLY A 300 6.49 -1.83 10.73
CA GLY A 300 6.20 -1.49 12.12
C GLY A 300 6.99 -0.26 12.58
N ASN A 301 8.28 -0.18 12.23
CA ASN A 301 9.13 0.97 12.53
C ASN A 301 8.58 2.27 11.93
N ALA A 302 8.13 2.24 10.68
CA ALA A 302 7.65 3.43 10.00
C ALA A 302 6.35 3.99 10.59
N VAL A 303 5.51 3.12 11.17
CA VAL A 303 4.27 3.51 11.86
C VAL A 303 4.39 3.59 13.38
N ARG A 304 5.62 3.45 13.91
CA ARG A 304 5.94 3.43 15.35
C ARG A 304 5.12 2.38 16.12
N LEU A 305 4.97 1.20 15.53
CA LEU A 305 4.22 0.08 16.08
C LEU A 305 4.95 -0.53 17.28
N THR A 306 4.40 -0.37 18.48
CA THR A 306 4.85 -1.10 19.67
C THR A 306 4.05 -2.40 19.82
N GLU A 307 4.52 -3.33 20.67
CA GLU A 307 3.74 -4.53 21.00
C GLU A 307 2.37 -4.20 21.59
N GLU A 308 2.28 -3.17 22.43
CA GLU A 308 1.03 -2.69 23.02
C GLU A 308 0.07 -2.17 21.95
N VAL A 309 0.55 -1.32 21.04
CA VAL A 309 -0.26 -0.80 19.93
C VAL A 309 -0.66 -1.94 18.99
N ALA A 310 0.23 -2.89 18.70
CA ALA A 310 -0.10 -4.05 17.88
C ALA A 310 -1.21 -4.90 18.52
N LEU A 311 -1.15 -5.16 19.83
CA LEU A 311 -2.21 -5.89 20.54
C LEU A 311 -3.52 -5.12 20.53
N GLN A 312 -3.49 -3.81 20.83
CA GLN A 312 -4.70 -2.98 20.92
C GLN A 312 -5.37 -2.77 19.56
N TYR A 313 -4.60 -2.71 18.47
CA TYR A 313 -5.10 -2.41 17.13
C TYR A 313 -5.00 -3.61 16.18
N SER A 314 -5.03 -4.84 16.69
CA SER A 314 -5.22 -6.03 15.86
C SER A 314 -6.69 -6.47 15.91
N PRO A 315 -7.45 -6.40 14.79
CA PRO A 315 -8.83 -6.84 14.74
C PRO A 315 -9.06 -8.25 15.29
N ILE A 316 -8.08 -9.15 15.15
CA ILE A 316 -8.20 -10.54 15.61
C ILE A 316 -8.44 -10.68 17.13
N PHE A 317 -8.16 -9.63 17.93
CA PHE A 317 -8.35 -9.60 19.38
C PHE A 317 -9.62 -8.85 19.81
N GLU A 318 -10.34 -8.23 18.88
CA GLU A 318 -11.62 -7.58 19.18
C GLU A 318 -12.69 -8.65 19.37
N THR A 319 -13.60 -8.48 20.34
CA THR A 319 -14.67 -9.48 20.57
C THR A 319 -15.94 -9.19 19.79
N GLN A 320 -16.04 -8.01 19.21
CA GLN A 320 -17.24 -7.53 18.53
C GLN A 320 -16.84 -6.59 17.41
N ILE A 321 -16.77 -7.09 16.18
CA ILE A 321 -16.43 -6.32 15.00
C ILE A 321 -17.68 -6.03 14.17
N LEU A 322 -18.59 -7.00 14.08
CA LEU A 322 -19.74 -6.91 13.20
C LEU A 322 -20.81 -5.99 13.82
N PRO A 323 -21.39 -5.05 13.03
CA PRO A 323 -22.46 -4.17 13.49
C PRO A 323 -23.55 -4.93 14.26
N GLN A 324 -23.93 -4.47 15.46
CA GLN A 324 -25.07 -5.06 16.17
C GLN A 324 -26.36 -4.66 15.48
N MET A 325 -27.23 -5.65 15.26
CA MET A 325 -28.53 -5.46 14.63
C MET A 325 -29.61 -5.61 15.70
N ASN A 326 -30.22 -4.49 16.09
CA ASN A 326 -31.22 -4.46 17.17
C ASN A 326 -32.62 -4.89 16.71
N ASP A 327 -32.80 -5.21 15.43
CA ASP A 327 -34.12 -5.53 14.87
C ASP A 327 -34.06 -6.77 13.96
N ASN A 328 -34.96 -7.72 14.20
CA ASN A 328 -35.19 -8.91 13.39
C ASN A 328 -35.78 -8.58 12.01
N SER A 329 -36.11 -7.30 11.74
CA SER A 329 -36.66 -6.83 10.46
C SER A 329 -35.60 -6.45 9.42
N MET A 330 -34.31 -6.40 9.79
CA MET A 330 -33.24 -5.98 8.89
C MET A 330 -32.69 -7.15 8.05
N PRO A 331 -32.41 -6.96 6.76
CA PRO A 331 -31.95 -8.04 5.90
C PRO A 331 -30.51 -8.48 6.24
N ASP A 332 -30.04 -9.58 5.67
CA ASP A 332 -28.79 -10.25 6.10
C ASP A 332 -27.54 -9.38 5.87
N LEU A 333 -26.64 -9.27 6.86
CA LEU A 333 -25.34 -8.63 6.68
C LEU A 333 -24.44 -9.56 5.86
N LYS A 334 -23.79 -9.04 4.83
CA LYS A 334 -22.83 -9.82 4.05
C LYS A 334 -21.41 -9.43 4.39
N VAL A 335 -20.57 -10.43 4.60
CA VAL A 335 -19.15 -10.24 4.86
C VAL A 335 -18.36 -11.09 3.87
N LEU A 336 -17.53 -10.45 3.07
CA LEU A 336 -16.68 -11.10 2.08
C LEU A 336 -15.24 -10.84 2.44
N LEU A 337 -14.47 -11.92 2.59
CA LEU A 337 -13.02 -11.86 2.72
C LEU A 337 -12.41 -12.41 1.45
N ILE A 338 -11.53 -11.64 0.82
CA ILE A 338 -10.93 -12.00 -0.47
C ILE A 338 -9.43 -11.76 -0.36
N VAL A 339 -8.64 -12.73 -0.77
CA VAL A 339 -7.17 -12.61 -0.91
C VAL A 339 -6.77 -13.08 -2.30
N GLY A 340 -5.75 -12.49 -2.92
CA GLY A 340 -5.25 -12.91 -4.21
C GLY A 340 -4.58 -14.28 -4.16
N GLU A 341 -4.79 -15.11 -5.18
CA GLU A 341 -4.13 -16.42 -5.33
C GLU A 341 -2.60 -16.29 -5.33
N ASN A 342 -2.08 -15.22 -5.94
CA ASN A 342 -0.64 -14.95 -6.07
C ASN A 342 -0.07 -14.10 -4.92
N GLU A 343 -0.79 -13.97 -3.81
CA GLU A 343 -0.27 -13.33 -2.60
C GLU A 343 0.56 -14.27 -1.71
N SER A 344 1.26 -13.66 -0.76
CA SER A 344 2.05 -14.37 0.24
C SER A 344 1.20 -15.24 1.17
N ASP A 345 1.83 -16.24 1.75
CA ASP A 345 1.19 -17.07 2.76
C ASP A 345 0.75 -16.24 3.97
N ALA A 346 1.50 -15.19 4.34
CA ALA A 346 1.08 -14.31 5.43
C ALA A 346 -0.25 -13.60 5.15
N PHE A 347 -0.50 -13.07 3.95
CA PHE A 347 -1.80 -12.45 3.64
C PHE A 347 -2.94 -13.49 3.61
N LYS A 348 -2.66 -14.71 3.13
CA LYS A 348 -3.62 -15.82 3.15
C LYS A 348 -3.95 -16.24 4.59
N ASP A 349 -2.94 -16.39 5.44
CA ASP A 349 -3.09 -16.76 6.86
C ASP A 349 -3.84 -15.69 7.65
N GLN A 350 -3.57 -14.41 7.40
CA GLN A 350 -4.31 -13.29 7.98
C GLN A 350 -5.79 -13.37 7.60
N THR A 351 -6.08 -13.56 6.31
CA THR A 351 -7.44 -13.70 5.79
C THR A 351 -8.17 -14.91 6.38
N ASN A 352 -7.49 -16.06 6.47
CA ASN A 352 -8.02 -17.29 7.06
C ASN A 352 -8.34 -17.11 8.55
N SER A 353 -7.43 -16.48 9.29
CA SER A 353 -7.60 -16.23 10.73
C SER A 353 -8.79 -15.31 10.99
N MET A 354 -8.91 -14.22 10.23
CA MET A 354 -10.03 -13.29 10.34
C MET A 354 -11.36 -13.93 9.94
N TYR A 355 -11.38 -14.77 8.89
CA TYR A 355 -12.58 -15.50 8.49
C TYR A 355 -13.10 -16.39 9.62
N ASN A 356 -12.21 -17.19 10.23
CA ASN A 356 -12.58 -18.06 11.36
C ASN A 356 -13.06 -17.26 12.57
N HIS A 357 -12.42 -16.12 12.86
CA HIS A 357 -12.81 -15.24 13.94
C HIS A 357 -14.22 -14.65 13.71
N LEU A 358 -14.51 -14.15 12.51
CA LEU A 358 -15.82 -13.58 12.19
C LEU A 358 -16.92 -14.66 12.13
N LEU A 359 -16.60 -15.89 11.69
CA LEU A 359 -17.51 -17.02 11.79
C LEU A 359 -17.86 -17.33 13.25
N HIS A 360 -16.87 -17.27 14.15
CA HIS A 360 -17.11 -17.47 15.58
C HIS A 360 -18.01 -16.38 16.15
N GLU A 361 -17.72 -15.10 15.87
CA GLU A 361 -18.58 -13.97 16.27
C GLU A 361 -20.01 -14.10 15.71
N ALA A 362 -20.16 -14.46 14.43
CA ALA A 362 -21.46 -14.67 13.82
C ALA A 362 -22.24 -15.85 14.43
N SER A 363 -21.55 -16.90 14.90
CA SER A 363 -22.19 -18.05 15.54
C SER A 363 -22.78 -17.77 16.92
N THR A 364 -22.32 -16.70 17.59
CA THR A 364 -22.74 -16.36 18.95
C THR A 364 -23.79 -15.24 19.00
N ARG A 365 -24.16 -14.68 17.84
CA ARG A 365 -25.06 -13.52 17.75
C ARG A 365 -26.44 -13.87 17.19
N ASN A 366 -27.41 -13.01 17.49
CA ASN A 366 -28.71 -13.00 16.81
C ASN A 366 -28.62 -12.14 15.54
N GLY A 367 -29.28 -12.59 14.48
CA GLY A 367 -29.29 -11.92 13.16
C GLY A 367 -28.54 -12.72 12.11
N ALA A 368 -29.04 -12.70 10.87
CA ALA A 368 -28.43 -13.41 9.77
C ALA A 368 -27.20 -12.64 9.25
N VAL A 369 -26.01 -13.24 9.43
CA VAL A 369 -24.77 -12.78 8.80
C VAL A 369 -24.29 -13.86 7.85
N ILE A 370 -24.14 -13.51 6.58
CA ILE A 370 -23.59 -14.39 5.56
C ILE A 370 -22.12 -14.05 5.39
N ILE A 371 -21.24 -14.95 5.82
CA ILE A 371 -19.79 -14.77 5.71
C ILE A 371 -19.24 -15.73 4.67
N SER A 372 -18.56 -15.20 3.67
CA SER A 372 -17.85 -15.98 2.66
C SER A 372 -16.39 -15.56 2.55
N LYS A 373 -15.55 -16.51 2.14
CA LYS A 373 -14.12 -16.30 1.91
C LYS A 373 -13.78 -16.83 0.53
N HIS A 374 -12.99 -16.08 -0.22
CA HIS A 374 -12.56 -16.45 -1.56
C HIS A 374 -11.07 -16.20 -1.77
N GLU A 375 -10.45 -17.01 -2.61
CA GLU A 375 -9.17 -16.68 -3.23
C GLU A 375 -9.45 -16.18 -4.65
N ALA A 376 -9.00 -14.97 -4.96
CA ALA A 376 -9.20 -14.35 -6.26
C ALA A 376 -8.23 -14.96 -7.29
N PRO A 377 -8.73 -15.67 -8.32
CA PRO A 377 -7.88 -16.42 -9.23
C PRO A 377 -6.93 -15.51 -10.02
N ALA A 378 -5.67 -15.90 -10.08
CA ALA A 378 -4.58 -15.19 -10.76
C ALA A 378 -4.31 -13.74 -10.31
N GLU A 379 -5.00 -13.24 -9.28
CA GLU A 379 -4.78 -11.90 -8.74
C GLU A 379 -3.66 -11.90 -7.69
N ASP A 380 -2.88 -10.83 -7.66
CA ASP A 380 -1.97 -10.47 -6.57
C ASP A 380 -2.56 -9.33 -5.72
N HIS A 381 -1.80 -8.88 -4.73
CA HIS A 381 -2.25 -7.88 -3.75
C HIS A 381 -2.64 -6.54 -4.39
N LEU A 382 -2.00 -6.15 -5.49
CA LEU A 382 -2.23 -4.89 -6.20
C LEU A 382 -3.26 -5.07 -7.32
N SER A 383 -3.12 -6.12 -8.12
CA SER A 383 -4.00 -6.40 -9.25
C SER A 383 -5.43 -6.67 -8.78
N LEU A 384 -5.62 -7.24 -7.59
CA LEU A 384 -6.93 -7.43 -6.98
C LEU A 384 -7.73 -6.12 -6.91
N VAL A 385 -7.11 -5.01 -6.49
CA VAL A 385 -7.78 -3.70 -6.48
C VAL A 385 -7.92 -3.14 -7.90
N GLN A 386 -6.91 -3.35 -8.76
CA GLN A 386 -6.98 -2.90 -10.15
C GLN A 386 -8.14 -3.54 -10.91
N SER A 387 -8.50 -4.77 -10.54
CA SER A 387 -9.62 -5.52 -11.13
C SER A 387 -10.98 -4.84 -10.90
N LEU A 388 -11.10 -3.89 -9.97
CA LEU A 388 -12.29 -3.04 -9.81
C LEU A 388 -12.58 -2.21 -11.07
N SER A 389 -11.56 -1.87 -11.87
CA SER A 389 -11.71 -1.12 -13.13
C SER A 389 -12.29 -1.93 -14.29
N ASN A 390 -12.53 -3.23 -14.12
CA ASN A 390 -13.01 -4.07 -15.21
C ASN A 390 -14.32 -4.75 -14.80
N SER A 391 -15.45 -4.31 -15.34
CA SER A 391 -16.78 -4.87 -15.08
C SER A 391 -16.91 -6.39 -15.28
N GLN A 392 -16.01 -6.99 -16.06
CA GLN A 392 -15.95 -8.44 -16.34
C GLN A 392 -14.98 -9.20 -15.45
N SER A 393 -14.21 -8.51 -14.60
CA SER A 393 -13.28 -9.15 -13.66
C SER A 393 -14.01 -10.06 -12.69
N TRP A 394 -13.27 -11.02 -12.16
CA TRP A 394 -13.80 -11.94 -11.16
C TRP A 394 -14.30 -11.18 -9.91
N LEU A 395 -13.52 -10.21 -9.42
CA LEU A 395 -13.91 -9.41 -8.26
C LEU A 395 -15.21 -8.63 -8.51
N ARG A 396 -15.37 -8.00 -9.67
CA ARG A 396 -16.58 -7.24 -10.00
C ARG A 396 -17.83 -8.13 -10.07
N LYS A 397 -17.70 -9.37 -10.55
CA LYS A 397 -18.80 -10.35 -10.54
C LYS A 397 -19.19 -10.75 -9.13
N VAL A 398 -18.22 -11.08 -8.27
CA VAL A 398 -18.48 -11.42 -6.85
C VAL A 398 -19.11 -10.24 -6.10
N LEU A 399 -18.66 -9.02 -6.34
CA LEU A 399 -19.26 -7.82 -5.75
C LEU A 399 -20.70 -7.62 -6.21
N LYS A 400 -21.01 -7.83 -7.49
CA LYS A 400 -22.39 -7.75 -8.01
C LYS A 400 -23.28 -8.80 -7.37
N GLU A 401 -22.83 -10.05 -7.31
CA GLU A 401 -23.57 -11.14 -6.65
C GLU A 401 -23.83 -10.80 -5.17
N CYS A 402 -22.86 -10.23 -4.46
CA CYS A 402 -23.04 -9.74 -3.10
C CYS A 402 -24.09 -8.62 -3.01
N MET A 403 -24.17 -7.73 -4.02
CA MET A 403 -25.11 -6.61 -4.00
C MET A 403 -26.55 -6.98 -4.43
N GLU A 404 -26.70 -8.01 -5.27
CA GLU A 404 -27.96 -8.43 -5.86
C GLU A 404 -28.70 -9.52 -5.07
N SER A 405 -27.96 -10.36 -4.33
CA SER A 405 -28.56 -11.37 -3.42
C SER A 405 -29.20 -10.74 -2.19
#